data_AF-A0A7Y2CM63-F1
#
_entry.id   AF-A0A7Y2CM63-F1
#
_cell.length_a   1.000
_cell.length_b   1.000
_cell.length_c   1.000
_cell.angle_alpha   90.00
_cell.angle_beta   90.00
_cell.angle_gamma   90.00
#
_symmetry.space_group_name_H-M   'P 1'
#
loop_
_entity.id
_entity.type
_entity.pdbx_description
1 polymer ?
#
loop_
_entity_poly.entity_id
_entity_poly.type
_entity_poly.pdbx_seq_one_letter_code
_entity_poly.pdbx_strand_id
1 'polypeptide(L)'
;PEPIREPARIGLIIMTPWTWSIAYRRFQQGVMIRFGRSGLVGVGTLVRLVVIVAVLAAGYVHGGFSGIVVGTAAVAAGVLAEAAFAAVVVRPILRNRLPETAPDTVPLHRKSFLAFYIPLALTSILALFSLPLGSAAMGRLPHPIASLAVWPVLNGLTFTLRSLGHAYNEVVVALLDEPGSYPALRRFAWILGLGTTAVMALIAATPASHFWFRDVSNLSPELTALAGSAIWVALLLPALSVTQHWFQGLLTQARETRAVGEAILIFLLTSASVLAVAILQGRTPGIYVGLAATTAGYLVQSAWLAYRSGPVRKRLRARDADPVAAPTGPSL
;
A
#
# COMPACT_ATOMS: atom_id res chain seq x y z
N PRO A 1 -23.58 -14.02 -2.39
CA PRO A 1 -24.62 -14.27 -1.35
C PRO A 1 -25.45 -13.00 -1.12
N GLU A 2 -26.78 -13.12 -0.98
CA GLU A 2 -27.66 -11.98 -0.68
C GLU A 2 -27.24 -11.15 0.54
N PRO A 3 -26.80 -11.74 1.68
CA PRO A 3 -26.42 -10.98 2.87
C PRO A 3 -25.27 -10.00 2.66
N ILE A 4 -24.49 -10.14 1.58
CA ILE A 4 -23.34 -9.28 1.26
C ILE A 4 -23.71 -8.27 0.18
N ARG A 5 -24.62 -8.63 -0.75
CA ARG A 5 -24.89 -7.84 -1.95
C ARG A 5 -25.52 -6.49 -1.64
N GLU A 6 -26.57 -6.47 -0.83
CA GLU A 6 -27.32 -5.25 -0.57
C GLU A 6 -26.56 -4.25 0.32
N PRO A 7 -25.91 -4.67 1.42
CA PRO A 7 -25.02 -3.79 2.16
C PRO A 7 -23.88 -3.22 1.28
N ALA A 8 -23.26 -4.07 0.45
CA ALA A 8 -22.20 -3.62 -0.44
C ALA A 8 -22.69 -2.59 -1.47
N ARG A 9 -23.90 -2.76 -2.02
CA ARG A 9 -24.53 -1.79 -2.94
C ARG A 9 -24.68 -0.43 -2.25
N ILE A 10 -25.23 -0.40 -1.04
CA ILE A 10 -25.42 0.83 -0.27
C ILE A 10 -24.07 1.52 -0.02
N GLY A 11 -23.07 0.76 0.42
CA GLY A 11 -21.72 1.29 0.64
C GLY A 11 -21.10 1.89 -0.63
N LEU A 12 -21.28 1.24 -1.78
CA LEU A 12 -20.80 1.74 -3.07
C LEU A 12 -21.50 3.04 -3.49
N ILE A 13 -22.81 3.15 -3.26
CA ILE A 13 -23.58 4.37 -3.55
C ILE A 13 -23.03 5.53 -2.70
N ILE A 14 -22.83 5.33 -1.40
CA ILE A 14 -22.28 6.35 -0.49
C ILE A 14 -20.84 6.74 -0.89
N MET A 15 -20.07 5.80 -1.43
CA MET A 15 -18.70 6.02 -1.92
C MET A 15 -18.62 6.72 -3.29
N THR A 16 -19.73 6.98 -3.98
CA THR A 16 -19.69 7.64 -5.31
C THR A 16 -18.88 8.97 -5.34
N PRO A 17 -19.07 9.93 -4.40
CA PRO A 17 -18.29 11.17 -4.38
C PRO A 17 -16.81 10.97 -3.94
N TRP A 18 -16.48 9.83 -3.34
CA TRP A 18 -15.13 9.53 -2.85
C TRP A 18 -14.11 9.42 -4.01
N THR A 19 -14.50 8.81 -5.13
CA THR A 19 -13.59 8.61 -6.27
C THR A 19 -13.11 9.93 -6.87
N TRP A 20 -14.03 10.86 -7.14
CA TRP A 20 -13.70 12.17 -7.68
C TRP A 20 -12.87 13.00 -6.70
N SER A 21 -13.25 13.01 -5.42
CA SER A 21 -12.56 13.78 -4.39
C SER A 21 -11.12 13.30 -4.16
N ILE A 22 -10.83 12.00 -4.30
CA ILE A 22 -9.45 11.50 -4.30
C ILE A 22 -8.64 12.09 -5.44
N ALA A 23 -9.15 12.03 -6.68
CA ALA A 23 -8.43 12.52 -7.84
C ALA A 23 -8.16 14.02 -7.71
N TYR A 24 -9.19 14.78 -7.33
CA TYR A 24 -9.09 16.22 -7.13
C TYR A 24 -8.08 16.55 -6.02
N ARG A 25 -8.20 15.93 -4.84
CA ARG A 25 -7.27 16.13 -3.72
C ARG A 25 -5.83 15.79 -4.11
N ARG A 26 -5.58 14.62 -4.73
CA ARG A 26 -4.23 14.18 -5.10
C ARG A 26 -3.56 15.12 -6.09
N PHE A 27 -4.34 15.68 -7.02
CA PHE A 27 -3.84 16.72 -7.92
C PHE A 27 -3.38 17.96 -7.15
N GLN A 28 -4.22 18.47 -6.24
CA GLN A 28 -3.87 19.63 -5.40
C GLN A 28 -2.65 19.34 -4.50
N GLN A 29 -2.54 18.12 -3.94
CA GLN A 29 -1.36 17.70 -3.18
C GLN A 29 -0.08 17.72 -4.04
N GLY A 30 -0.16 17.25 -5.28
CA GLY A 30 0.96 17.33 -6.23
C GLY A 30 1.40 18.78 -6.50
N VAL A 31 0.45 19.72 -6.63
CA VAL A 31 0.76 21.15 -6.73
C VAL A 31 1.46 21.66 -5.46
N MET A 32 0.94 21.35 -4.27
CA MET A 32 1.57 21.75 -3.01
C MET A 32 3.01 21.24 -2.89
N ILE A 33 3.25 19.98 -3.24
CA ILE A 33 4.59 19.37 -3.22
C ILE A 33 5.52 20.08 -4.20
N ARG A 34 5.08 20.32 -5.44
CA ARG A 34 5.88 21.02 -6.46
C ARG A 34 6.33 22.41 -6.00
N PHE A 35 5.50 23.11 -5.23
CA PHE A 35 5.79 24.45 -4.71
C PHE A 35 6.35 24.44 -3.27
N GLY A 36 6.91 23.32 -2.81
CA GLY A 36 7.62 23.24 -1.53
C GLY A 36 6.73 23.32 -0.29
N ARG A 37 5.42 23.09 -0.42
CA ARG A 37 4.44 23.14 0.67
C ARG A 37 3.95 21.74 1.08
N SER A 38 4.84 20.76 1.12
CA SER A 38 4.53 19.37 1.49
C SER A 38 3.90 19.24 2.88
N GLY A 39 4.26 20.10 3.84
CA GLY A 39 3.66 20.11 5.19
C GLY A 39 2.14 20.30 5.20
N LEU A 40 1.58 21.02 4.21
CA LEU A 40 0.13 21.23 4.09
C LEU A 40 -0.62 19.96 3.66
N VAL A 41 0.07 19.01 3.03
CA VAL A 41 -0.47 17.66 2.76
C VAL A 41 -0.74 16.93 4.08
N GLY A 42 0.16 17.07 5.05
CA GLY A 42 0.00 16.51 6.41
C GLY A 42 -1.18 17.13 7.15
N VAL A 43 -1.33 18.46 7.09
CA VAL A 43 -2.49 19.16 7.69
C VAL A 43 -3.80 18.68 7.07
N GLY A 44 -3.86 18.51 5.74
CA GLY A 44 -5.03 17.93 5.08
C GLY A 44 -5.35 16.52 5.58
N THR A 45 -4.32 15.70 5.81
CA THR A 45 -4.51 14.37 6.40
C THR A 45 -5.09 14.45 7.81
N LEU A 46 -4.66 15.42 8.63
CA LEU A 46 -5.24 15.65 9.95
C LEU A 46 -6.72 16.06 9.86
N VAL A 47 -7.08 16.97 8.94
CA VAL A 47 -8.48 17.35 8.68
C VAL A 47 -9.32 16.12 8.34
N ARG A 48 -8.83 15.24 7.45
CA ARG A 48 -9.50 13.97 7.14
C ARG A 48 -9.71 13.11 8.37
N LEU A 49 -8.68 12.92 9.20
CA LEU A 49 -8.76 12.08 10.40
C LEU A 49 -9.78 12.62 11.40
N VAL A 50 -9.78 13.93 11.64
CA VAL A 50 -10.76 14.59 12.53
C VAL A 50 -12.18 14.36 12.03
N VAL A 51 -12.44 14.55 10.73
CA VAL A 51 -13.77 14.35 10.15
C VAL A 51 -14.19 12.87 10.19
N ILE A 52 -13.28 11.94 9.91
CA ILE A 52 -13.55 10.50 10.04
C ILE A 52 -13.97 10.18 11.48
N VAL A 53 -13.20 10.61 12.47
CA VAL A 53 -13.49 10.35 13.89
C VAL A 53 -14.81 10.98 14.29
N ALA A 54 -15.09 12.22 13.87
CA ALA A 54 -16.34 12.90 14.17
C ALA A 54 -17.56 12.16 13.61
N VAL A 55 -17.51 11.72 12.35
CA VAL A 55 -18.62 10.98 11.72
C VAL A 55 -18.79 9.59 12.34
N LEU A 56 -17.69 8.88 12.64
CA LEU A 56 -17.74 7.60 13.34
C LEU A 56 -18.34 7.74 14.73
N ALA A 57 -17.92 8.75 15.50
CA ALA A 57 -18.44 9.02 16.84
C ALA A 57 -19.93 9.39 16.80
N ALA A 58 -20.35 10.24 15.85
CA ALA A 58 -21.76 10.58 15.67
C ALA A 58 -22.61 9.34 15.30
N GLY A 59 -22.12 8.49 14.39
CA GLY A 59 -22.78 7.25 14.02
C GLY A 59 -22.87 6.26 15.18
N TYR A 60 -21.83 6.17 16.01
CA TYR A 60 -21.79 5.34 17.21
C TYR A 60 -22.80 5.81 18.27
N VAL A 61 -22.83 7.11 18.58
CA VAL A 61 -23.75 7.69 19.57
C VAL A 61 -25.21 7.56 19.12
N HIS A 62 -25.49 7.69 17.82
CA HIS A 62 -26.86 7.55 17.32
C HIS A 62 -27.37 6.11 17.37
N GLY A 63 -26.50 5.10 17.16
CA GLY A 63 -26.82 3.68 17.28
C GLY A 63 -27.81 3.09 16.25
N GLY A 64 -28.56 3.92 15.53
CA GLY A 64 -29.61 3.49 14.59
C GLY A 64 -29.13 3.16 13.17
N PHE A 65 -27.86 3.43 12.84
CA PHE A 65 -27.33 3.22 11.49
C PHE A 65 -26.55 1.92 11.36
N SER A 66 -26.67 1.26 10.20
CA SER A 66 -25.83 0.13 9.85
C SER A 66 -24.36 0.54 9.80
N GLY A 67 -23.46 -0.33 10.28
CA GLY A 67 -22.02 -0.06 10.29
C GLY A 67 -21.43 0.25 8.91
N ILE A 68 -22.00 -0.30 7.83
CA ILE A 68 -21.55 0.03 6.47
C ILE A 68 -21.86 1.47 6.10
N VAL A 69 -23.02 1.99 6.52
CA VAL A 69 -23.43 3.37 6.27
C VAL A 69 -22.52 4.32 7.04
N VAL A 70 -22.31 4.07 8.32
CA VAL A 70 -21.45 4.89 9.18
C VAL A 70 -20.00 4.88 8.66
N GLY A 71 -19.45 3.70 8.37
CA GLY A 71 -18.08 3.56 7.89
C GLY A 71 -17.83 4.21 6.54
N THR A 72 -18.73 3.99 5.57
CA THR A 72 -18.60 4.63 4.25
C THR A 72 -18.88 6.13 4.30
N ALA A 73 -19.85 6.59 5.08
CA ALA A 73 -20.07 8.03 5.27
C ALA A 73 -18.84 8.72 5.88
N ALA A 74 -18.23 8.12 6.90
CA ALA A 74 -17.04 8.68 7.54
C ALA A 74 -15.87 8.82 6.57
N VAL A 75 -15.57 7.77 5.79
CA VAL A 75 -14.49 7.79 4.80
C VAL A 75 -14.79 8.77 3.66
N ALA A 76 -16.02 8.80 3.13
CA ALA A 76 -16.42 9.74 2.09
C ALA A 76 -16.29 11.19 2.58
N ALA A 77 -16.87 11.50 3.73
CA ALA A 77 -16.84 12.84 4.31
C ALA A 77 -15.43 13.30 4.63
N GLY A 78 -14.58 12.43 5.20
CA GLY A 78 -13.20 12.77 5.51
C GLY A 78 -12.38 13.13 4.27
N VAL A 79 -12.51 12.36 3.19
CA VAL A 79 -11.79 12.64 1.95
C VAL A 79 -12.35 13.89 1.25
N LEU A 80 -13.66 14.10 1.28
CA LEU A 80 -14.28 15.33 0.76
C LEU A 80 -13.82 16.57 1.51
N ALA A 81 -13.75 16.51 2.85
CA ALA A 81 -13.27 17.61 3.68
C ALA A 81 -11.80 17.93 3.38
N GLU A 82 -10.95 16.91 3.24
CA GLU A 82 -9.55 17.10 2.85
C GLU A 82 -9.41 17.64 1.42
N ALA A 83 -10.25 17.19 0.50
CA ALA A 83 -10.30 17.71 -0.86
C ALA A 83 -10.69 19.19 -0.88
N ALA A 84 -11.68 19.59 -0.08
CA ALA A 84 -12.10 20.98 0.09
C ALA A 84 -10.99 21.82 0.72
N PHE A 85 -10.34 21.32 1.77
CA PHE A 85 -9.18 21.97 2.39
C PHE A 85 -8.05 22.18 1.37
N ALA A 86 -7.67 21.14 0.63
CA ALA A 86 -6.63 21.24 -0.39
C ALA A 86 -7.01 22.24 -1.49
N ALA A 87 -8.29 22.31 -1.88
CA ALA A 87 -8.81 23.30 -2.82
C ALA A 87 -8.55 24.73 -2.34
N VAL A 88 -8.84 25.01 -1.07
CA VAL A 88 -8.70 26.34 -0.47
C VAL A 88 -7.22 26.72 -0.36
N VAL A 89 -6.40 25.80 0.13
CA VAL A 89 -4.98 26.04 0.42
C VAL A 89 -4.13 26.19 -0.84
N VAL A 90 -4.52 25.56 -1.95
CA VAL A 90 -3.81 25.69 -3.22
C VAL A 90 -4.16 26.97 -3.98
N ARG A 91 -5.33 27.60 -3.74
CA ARG A 91 -5.75 28.84 -4.45
C ARG A 91 -4.68 29.95 -4.47
N PRO A 92 -4.00 30.30 -3.36
CA PRO A 92 -2.96 31.34 -3.39
C PRO A 92 -1.74 30.93 -4.21
N ILE A 93 -1.42 29.64 -4.27
CA ILE A 93 -0.31 29.11 -5.07
C ILE A 93 -0.63 29.27 -6.56
N LEU A 94 -1.84 28.88 -6.97
CA LEU A 94 -2.27 29.00 -8.36
C LEU A 94 -2.38 30.45 -8.81
N ARG A 95 -2.81 31.36 -7.92
CA ARG A 95 -2.96 32.78 -8.27
C ARG A 95 -1.63 33.52 -8.36
N ASN A 96 -0.67 33.22 -7.49
CA ASN A 96 0.51 34.08 -7.30
C ASN A 96 1.85 33.45 -7.72
N ARG A 97 1.88 32.14 -8.01
CA ARG A 97 3.14 31.38 -8.19
C ARG A 97 3.16 30.50 -9.44
N LEU A 98 2.12 30.51 -10.28
CA LEU A 98 2.21 29.83 -11.58
C LEU A 98 3.26 30.56 -12.43
N PRO A 99 4.38 29.91 -12.82
CA PRO A 99 5.34 30.53 -13.72
C PRO A 99 4.63 30.86 -15.03
N GLU A 100 4.98 32.00 -15.63
CA GLU A 100 4.69 32.19 -17.05
C GLU A 100 5.28 31.02 -17.83
N THR A 101 4.51 30.52 -18.79
CA THR A 101 4.87 29.38 -19.63
C THR A 101 6.27 29.61 -20.19
N ALA A 102 7.25 28.77 -19.82
CA ALA A 102 8.61 28.93 -20.34
C ALA A 102 8.57 28.87 -21.88
N PRO A 103 9.29 29.77 -22.59
CA PRO A 103 9.16 29.93 -24.05
C PRO A 103 9.38 28.63 -24.84
N ASP A 104 10.22 27.74 -24.33
CA ASP A 104 10.60 26.47 -24.97
C ASP A 104 9.80 25.26 -24.47
N THR A 105 8.70 25.46 -23.76
CA THR A 105 7.87 24.34 -23.31
C THR A 105 7.07 23.76 -24.48
N VAL A 106 7.45 22.55 -24.89
CA VAL A 106 6.70 21.77 -25.88
C VAL A 106 5.24 21.71 -25.41
N PRO A 107 4.27 22.17 -26.23
CA PRO A 107 2.88 22.16 -25.85
C PRO A 107 2.43 20.75 -25.46
N LEU A 108 1.74 20.63 -24.34
CA LEU A 108 1.24 19.36 -23.82
C LEU A 108 0.14 18.83 -24.75
N HIS A 109 0.53 18.02 -25.73
CA HIS A 109 -0.40 17.41 -26.67
C HIS A 109 -1.08 16.21 -26.01
N ARG A 110 -2.40 16.06 -26.19
CA ARG A 110 -3.18 14.92 -25.65
C ARG A 110 -2.54 13.56 -25.96
N LYS A 111 -1.97 13.39 -27.17
CA LYS A 111 -1.26 12.17 -27.56
C LYS A 111 -0.02 11.92 -26.71
N SER A 112 0.83 12.94 -26.52
CA SER A 112 2.04 12.83 -25.70
C SER A 112 1.72 12.55 -24.22
N PHE A 113 0.68 13.20 -23.69
CA PHE A 113 0.20 12.96 -22.33
C PHE A 113 -0.30 11.52 -22.16
N LEU A 114 -1.16 11.04 -23.05
CA LEU A 114 -1.70 9.67 -22.97
C LEU A 114 -0.63 8.60 -23.17
N ALA A 115 0.33 8.82 -24.07
CA ALA A 115 1.45 7.89 -24.29
C ALA A 115 2.33 7.73 -23.04
N PHE A 116 2.49 8.80 -22.25
CA PHE A 116 3.18 8.75 -20.97
C PHE A 116 2.29 8.18 -19.84
N TYR A 117 1.05 8.65 -19.74
CA TYR A 117 0.16 8.35 -18.62
C TYR A 117 -0.41 6.93 -18.66
N ILE A 118 -0.78 6.41 -19.82
CA ILE A 118 -1.43 5.09 -19.92
C ILE A 118 -0.53 3.98 -19.35
N PRO A 119 0.75 3.84 -19.74
CA PRO A 119 1.63 2.82 -19.17
C PRO A 119 1.78 2.95 -17.64
N LEU A 120 1.91 4.18 -17.14
CA LEU A 120 2.02 4.45 -15.70
C LEU A 120 0.72 4.09 -14.96
N ALA A 121 -0.44 4.46 -15.52
CA ALA A 121 -1.74 4.10 -14.96
C ALA A 121 -1.95 2.58 -14.96
N LEU A 122 -1.54 1.87 -16.03
CA LEU A 122 -1.65 0.42 -16.13
C LEU A 122 -0.84 -0.29 -15.04
N THR A 123 0.37 0.18 -14.72
CA THR A 123 1.15 -0.39 -13.60
C THR A 123 0.42 -0.26 -12.25
N SER A 124 -0.23 0.88 -12.01
CA SER A 124 -1.05 1.09 -10.81
C SER A 124 -2.31 0.21 -10.80
N ILE A 125 -2.97 0.07 -11.96
CA ILE A 125 -4.15 -0.80 -12.13
C ILE A 125 -3.79 -2.26 -11.87
N LEU A 126 -2.64 -2.72 -12.38
CA LEU A 126 -2.14 -4.07 -12.13
C LEU A 126 -1.94 -4.30 -10.62
N ALA A 127 -1.30 -3.37 -9.91
CA ALA A 127 -1.14 -3.48 -8.47
C ALA A 127 -2.50 -3.53 -7.73
N LEU A 128 -3.47 -2.73 -8.17
CA LEU A 128 -4.83 -2.69 -7.62
C LEU A 128 -5.61 -3.99 -7.88
N PHE A 129 -5.28 -4.73 -8.93
CA PHE A 129 -5.96 -5.99 -9.30
C PHE A 129 -5.79 -7.10 -8.27
N SER A 130 -4.78 -6.99 -7.41
CA SER A 130 -4.54 -7.92 -6.29
C SER A 130 -5.73 -8.01 -5.31
N LEU A 131 -6.39 -6.88 -5.05
CA LEU A 131 -7.53 -6.78 -4.13
C LEU A 131 -8.77 -7.53 -4.62
N PRO A 132 -9.31 -7.26 -5.83
CA PRO A 132 -10.44 -8.02 -6.36
C PRO A 132 -10.09 -9.48 -6.62
N LEU A 133 -8.84 -9.79 -6.99
CA LEU A 133 -8.40 -11.18 -7.16
C LEU A 133 -8.53 -11.98 -5.84
N GLY A 134 -8.04 -11.43 -4.74
CA GLY A 134 -8.13 -12.05 -3.42
C GLY A 134 -9.58 -12.22 -2.94
N SER A 135 -10.40 -11.16 -3.02
CA SER A 135 -11.79 -11.20 -2.57
C SER A 135 -12.67 -12.12 -3.42
N ALA A 136 -12.45 -12.13 -4.75
CA ALA A 136 -13.15 -13.02 -5.66
C ALA A 136 -12.81 -14.50 -5.42
N ALA A 137 -11.55 -14.81 -5.10
CA ALA A 137 -11.13 -16.16 -4.76
C ALA A 137 -11.71 -16.60 -3.40
N MET A 138 -11.64 -15.75 -2.37
CA MET A 138 -12.22 -16.03 -1.05
C MET A 138 -13.73 -16.29 -1.13
N GLY A 139 -14.45 -15.57 -2.00
CA GLY A 139 -15.88 -15.78 -2.24
C GLY A 139 -16.23 -17.12 -2.91
N ARG A 140 -15.26 -17.82 -3.51
CA ARG A 140 -15.43 -19.13 -4.19
C ARG A 140 -14.90 -20.31 -3.37
N LEU A 141 -14.25 -20.06 -2.25
CA LEU A 141 -13.67 -21.06 -1.37
C LEU A 141 -14.56 -21.33 -0.15
N PRO A 142 -14.31 -22.42 0.61
CA PRO A 142 -15.00 -22.70 1.86
C PRO A 142 -15.00 -21.53 2.86
N HIS A 143 -16.07 -21.43 3.63
CA HIS A 143 -16.31 -20.37 4.63
C HIS A 143 -16.09 -18.94 4.07
N PRO A 144 -16.76 -18.55 2.97
CA PRO A 144 -16.52 -17.27 2.31
C PRO A 144 -16.91 -16.07 3.18
N ILE A 145 -18.00 -16.17 3.94
CA ILE A 145 -18.48 -15.08 4.82
C ILE A 145 -17.46 -14.83 5.93
N ALA A 146 -17.04 -15.88 6.65
CA ALA A 146 -16.04 -15.78 7.71
C ALA A 146 -14.69 -15.26 7.18
N SER A 147 -14.25 -15.76 6.02
CA SER A 147 -13.00 -15.32 5.39
C SER A 147 -13.04 -13.83 5.01
N LEU A 148 -14.14 -13.38 4.40
CA LEU A 148 -14.32 -11.98 4.02
C LEU A 148 -14.51 -11.05 5.22
N ALA A 149 -15.03 -11.55 6.35
CA ALA A 149 -15.16 -10.80 7.59
C ALA A 149 -13.81 -10.62 8.31
N VAL A 150 -12.98 -11.67 8.34
CA VAL A 150 -11.64 -11.63 8.96
C VAL A 150 -10.63 -10.83 8.12
N TRP A 151 -10.76 -10.89 6.79
CA TRP A 151 -9.77 -10.34 5.86
C TRP A 151 -9.39 -8.86 6.13
N PRO A 152 -10.32 -7.90 6.27
CA PRO A 152 -9.97 -6.50 6.48
C PRO A 152 -9.18 -6.25 7.77
N VAL A 153 -9.54 -6.96 8.84
CA VAL A 153 -8.91 -6.82 10.16
C VAL A 153 -7.48 -7.35 10.14
N LEU A 154 -7.30 -8.55 9.59
CA LEU A 154 -5.98 -9.18 9.46
C LEU A 154 -5.11 -8.42 8.46
N ASN A 155 -5.68 -7.97 7.34
CA ASN A 155 -4.99 -7.12 6.39
C ASN A 155 -4.59 -5.78 7.01
N GLY A 156 -5.42 -5.17 7.87
CA GLY A 156 -5.07 -3.94 8.59
C GLY A 156 -3.87 -4.11 9.51
N LEU A 157 -3.85 -5.19 10.31
CA LEU A 157 -2.73 -5.51 11.19
C LEU A 157 -1.44 -5.77 10.40
N THR A 158 -1.51 -6.64 9.39
CA THR A 158 -0.35 -6.98 8.56
C THR A 158 0.14 -5.77 7.77
N PHE A 159 -0.76 -4.96 7.21
CA PHE A 159 -0.42 -3.74 6.48
C PHE A 159 0.29 -2.72 7.38
N THR A 160 -0.11 -2.59 8.65
CA THR A 160 0.54 -1.69 9.61
C THR A 160 2.02 -2.02 9.75
N LEU A 161 2.36 -3.29 9.98
CA LEU A 161 3.77 -3.71 10.08
C LEU A 161 4.51 -3.60 8.73
N ARG A 162 3.83 -3.94 7.64
CA ARG A 162 4.40 -3.85 6.28
C ARG A 162 4.65 -2.41 5.84
N SER A 163 3.86 -1.45 6.32
CA SER A 163 3.98 -0.02 5.96
C SER A 163 5.38 0.55 6.25
N LEU A 164 6.08 0.01 7.25
CA LEU A 164 7.47 0.35 7.55
C LEU A 164 8.41 -0.05 6.40
N GLY A 165 8.15 -1.19 5.75
CA GLY A 165 8.82 -1.58 4.53
C GLY A 165 8.54 -0.64 3.37
N HIS A 166 7.29 -0.17 3.23
CA HIS A 166 6.94 0.84 2.22
C HIS A 166 7.72 2.15 2.43
N ALA A 167 7.73 2.68 3.66
CA ALA A 167 8.50 3.87 4.00
C ALA A 167 10.02 3.67 3.82
N TYR A 168 10.52 2.46 4.08
CA TYR A 168 11.92 2.12 3.85
C TYR A 168 12.34 2.32 2.39
N ASN A 169 11.44 2.15 1.41
CA ASN A 169 11.74 2.44 0.01
C ASN A 169 12.27 3.87 -0.19
N GLU A 170 11.65 4.86 0.46
CA GLU A 170 12.02 6.27 0.34
C GLU A 170 13.39 6.53 0.97
N VAL A 171 13.68 5.90 2.12
CA VAL A 171 14.99 5.96 2.78
C VAL A 171 16.10 5.42 1.87
N VAL A 172 15.83 4.32 1.18
CA VAL A 172 16.77 3.73 0.22
C VAL A 172 17.02 4.70 -0.92
N VAL A 173 15.96 5.20 -1.56
CA VAL A 173 16.10 6.13 -2.69
C VAL A 173 16.85 7.41 -2.29
N ALA A 174 16.66 7.90 -1.06
CA ALA A 174 17.29 9.12 -0.58
C ALA A 174 18.78 8.96 -0.20
N LEU A 175 19.16 7.82 0.38
CA LEU A 175 20.50 7.65 0.98
C LEU A 175 21.43 6.74 0.17
N LEU A 176 20.97 6.10 -0.91
CA LEU A 176 21.77 5.12 -1.64
C LEU A 176 22.99 5.72 -2.33
N ASP A 177 22.97 7.03 -2.64
CA ASP A 177 24.07 7.71 -3.32
C ASP A 177 25.25 8.01 -2.38
N GLU A 178 25.02 7.99 -1.06
CA GLU A 178 26.07 8.22 -0.07
C GLU A 178 27.13 7.10 -0.09
N PRO A 179 28.43 7.41 0.02
CA PRO A 179 29.49 6.41 0.13
C PRO A 179 29.28 5.48 1.34
N GLY A 180 29.43 4.17 1.14
CA GLY A 180 29.26 3.18 2.22
C GLY A 180 27.81 2.91 2.64
N SER A 181 26.82 3.51 1.96
CA SER A 181 25.40 3.35 2.27
C SER A 181 24.87 1.94 1.99
N TYR A 182 25.39 1.22 0.99
CA TYR A 182 24.84 -0.08 0.59
C TYR A 182 24.88 -1.14 1.70
N PRO A 183 26.01 -1.41 2.38
CA PRO A 183 26.04 -2.37 3.48
C PRO A 183 25.21 -1.92 4.68
N ALA A 184 25.18 -0.62 4.99
CA ALA A 184 24.39 -0.06 6.10
C ALA A 184 22.88 -0.23 5.85
N LEU A 185 22.41 0.15 4.66
CA LEU A 185 21.02 -0.01 4.25
C LEU A 185 20.64 -1.51 4.19
N ARG A 186 21.50 -2.37 3.63
CA ARG A 186 21.25 -3.82 3.62
C ARG A 186 21.11 -4.38 5.04
N ARG A 187 21.97 -3.97 5.98
CA ARG A 187 21.88 -4.38 7.39
C ARG A 187 20.59 -3.87 8.02
N PHE A 188 20.23 -2.62 7.78
CA PHE A 188 18.98 -2.05 8.26
C PHE A 188 17.75 -2.79 7.72
N ALA A 189 17.74 -3.16 6.43
CA ALA A 189 16.67 -3.96 5.84
C ALA A 189 16.48 -5.32 6.56
N TRP A 190 17.58 -5.99 6.94
CA TRP A 190 17.51 -7.23 7.72
C TRP A 190 16.97 -6.99 9.12
N ILE A 191 17.44 -5.97 9.83
CA ILE A 191 16.96 -5.62 11.17
C ILE A 191 15.47 -5.28 11.12
N LEU A 192 15.04 -4.48 10.15
CA LEU A 192 13.65 -4.09 9.98
C LEU A 192 12.76 -5.27 9.61
N GLY A 193 13.19 -6.11 8.66
CA GLY A 193 12.44 -7.30 8.24
C GLY A 193 12.29 -8.33 9.36
N LEU A 194 13.38 -8.63 10.08
CA LEU A 194 13.35 -9.54 11.23
C LEU A 194 12.58 -8.93 12.40
N GLY A 195 12.76 -7.65 12.69
CA GLY A 195 12.07 -6.94 13.77
C GLY A 195 10.56 -6.90 13.56
N THR A 196 10.10 -6.51 12.36
CA THR A 196 8.66 -6.48 12.05
C THR A 196 8.04 -7.87 12.04
N THR A 197 8.76 -8.89 11.58
CA THR A 197 8.32 -10.28 11.63
C THR A 197 8.28 -10.81 13.06
N ALA A 198 9.26 -10.48 13.90
CA ALA A 198 9.31 -10.86 15.31
C ALA A 198 8.17 -10.21 16.09
N VAL A 199 7.86 -8.93 15.83
CA VAL A 199 6.68 -8.26 16.40
C VAL A 199 5.40 -9.00 15.98
N MET A 200 5.28 -9.40 14.72
CA MET A 200 4.10 -10.15 14.27
C MET A 200 4.02 -11.53 14.91
N ALA A 201 5.15 -12.23 15.05
CA ALA A 201 5.24 -13.52 15.74
C ALA A 201 4.82 -13.38 17.21
N LEU A 202 5.27 -12.33 17.89
CA LEU A 202 4.92 -12.05 19.27
C LEU A 202 3.42 -11.79 19.41
N ILE A 203 2.83 -11.00 18.52
CA ILE A 203 1.38 -10.76 18.50
C ILE A 203 0.63 -12.08 18.28
N ALA A 204 1.08 -12.89 17.31
CA ALA A 204 0.47 -14.19 16.99
C ALA A 204 0.56 -15.21 18.13
N ALA A 205 1.69 -15.25 18.84
CA ALA A 205 1.97 -16.20 19.91
C ALA A 205 1.38 -15.81 21.27
N THR A 206 0.97 -14.55 21.45
CA THR A 206 0.49 -14.02 22.74
C THR A 206 -1.02 -13.74 22.70
N PRO A 207 -1.65 -13.52 23.86
CA PRO A 207 -3.03 -13.04 23.94
C PRO A 207 -3.28 -11.68 23.26
N ALA A 208 -2.23 -10.99 22.80
CA ALA A 208 -2.35 -9.76 22.02
C ALA A 208 -3.13 -9.98 20.70
N SER A 209 -3.01 -11.16 20.07
CA SER A 209 -3.83 -11.51 18.91
C SER A 209 -5.32 -11.55 19.27
N HIS A 210 -5.67 -12.18 20.40
CA HIS A 210 -7.04 -12.19 20.91
C HIS A 210 -7.54 -10.79 21.25
N PHE A 211 -6.74 -9.99 21.95
CA PHE A 211 -7.09 -8.60 22.25
C PHE A 211 -7.37 -7.79 20.97
N TRP A 212 -6.50 -7.90 19.96
CA TRP A 212 -6.68 -7.19 18.70
C TRP A 212 -7.93 -7.65 17.93
N PHE A 213 -8.12 -8.96 17.78
CA PHE A 213 -9.21 -9.50 16.97
C PHE A 213 -10.56 -9.42 17.68
N ARG A 214 -10.61 -9.68 18.99
CA ARG A 214 -11.86 -9.67 19.77
C ARG A 214 -12.19 -8.29 20.30
N ASP A 215 -11.30 -7.67 21.07
CA ASP A 215 -11.67 -6.48 21.86
C ASP A 215 -11.57 -5.20 21.02
N VAL A 216 -10.54 -5.09 20.18
CA VAL A 216 -10.35 -3.91 19.30
C VAL A 216 -11.22 -4.04 18.04
N SER A 217 -11.21 -5.20 17.39
CA SER A 217 -11.88 -5.39 16.10
C SER A 217 -13.30 -5.94 16.22
N ASN A 218 -13.74 -6.26 17.44
CA ASN A 218 -15.09 -6.77 17.75
C ASN A 218 -15.50 -7.98 16.90
N LEU A 219 -14.56 -8.90 16.64
CA LEU A 219 -14.87 -10.16 15.97
C LEU A 219 -15.54 -11.14 16.94
N SER A 220 -16.46 -11.96 16.42
CA SER A 220 -17.05 -13.05 17.21
C SER A 220 -15.96 -14.04 17.66
N PRO A 221 -16.20 -14.85 18.69
CA PRO A 221 -15.23 -15.84 19.16
C PRO A 221 -14.73 -16.77 18.05
N GLU A 222 -15.61 -17.20 17.14
CA GLU A 222 -15.29 -18.08 16.02
C GLU A 222 -14.39 -17.38 14.98
N LEU A 223 -14.70 -16.11 14.66
CA LEU A 223 -13.89 -15.30 13.75
C LEU A 223 -12.54 -14.93 14.36
N THR A 224 -12.50 -14.71 15.68
CA THR A 224 -11.27 -14.47 16.44
C THR A 224 -10.34 -15.68 16.36
N ALA A 225 -10.87 -16.89 16.57
CA ALA A 225 -10.09 -18.11 16.44
C ALA A 225 -9.55 -18.29 15.01
N LEU A 226 -10.39 -18.05 14.00
CA LEU A 226 -9.98 -18.10 12.59
C LEU A 226 -8.89 -17.07 12.25
N ALA A 227 -8.99 -15.86 12.78
CA ALA A 227 -7.99 -14.81 12.58
C ALA A 227 -6.66 -15.14 13.30
N GLY A 228 -6.75 -15.66 14.53
CA GLY A 228 -5.62 -16.06 15.35
C GLY A 228 -4.82 -17.22 14.77
N SER A 229 -5.44 -18.13 14.02
CA SER A 229 -4.72 -19.14 13.24
C SER A 229 -4.21 -18.59 11.91
N ALA A 230 -4.99 -17.73 11.23
CA ALA A 230 -4.62 -17.18 9.91
C ALA A 230 -3.39 -16.27 9.97
N ILE A 231 -3.16 -15.54 11.07
CA ILE A 231 -1.99 -14.66 11.24
C ILE A 231 -0.66 -15.41 11.08
N TRP A 232 -0.61 -16.70 11.42
CA TRP A 232 0.59 -17.53 11.24
C TRP A 232 0.97 -17.73 9.77
N VAL A 233 -0.02 -17.82 8.87
CA VAL A 233 0.21 -17.90 7.42
C VAL A 233 0.74 -16.57 6.88
N ALA A 234 0.37 -15.46 7.53
CA ALA A 234 0.84 -14.14 7.18
C ALA A 234 2.28 -13.87 7.68
N LEU A 235 2.86 -14.72 8.53
CA LEU A 235 4.07 -14.40 9.32
C LEU A 235 5.24 -13.85 8.50
N LEU A 236 5.43 -14.34 7.28
CA LEU A 236 6.53 -13.92 6.39
C LEU A 236 6.28 -12.59 5.66
N LEU A 237 5.03 -12.11 5.63
CA LEU A 237 4.65 -10.92 4.84
C LEU A 237 5.43 -9.64 5.23
N PRO A 238 5.67 -9.33 6.51
CA PRO A 238 6.46 -8.15 6.89
C PRO A 238 7.90 -8.19 6.35
N ALA A 239 8.64 -9.28 6.58
CA ALA A 239 9.99 -9.45 6.05
C ALA A 239 10.04 -9.41 4.52
N LEU A 240 9.09 -10.06 3.84
CA LEU A 240 8.99 -10.02 2.38
C LEU A 240 8.71 -8.60 1.89
N SER A 241 7.85 -7.86 2.57
CA SER A 241 7.55 -6.47 2.23
C SER A 241 8.79 -5.58 2.33
N VAL A 242 9.58 -5.69 3.40
CA VAL A 242 10.85 -4.95 3.52
C VAL A 242 11.83 -5.34 2.41
N THR A 243 11.96 -6.63 2.13
CA THR A 243 12.85 -7.17 1.09
C THR A 243 12.47 -6.65 -0.31
N GLN A 244 11.18 -6.62 -0.63
CA GLN A 244 10.70 -6.05 -1.89
C GLN A 244 11.02 -4.58 -2.02
N HIS A 245 10.68 -3.79 -1.00
CA HIS A 245 10.88 -2.34 -1.04
C HIS A 245 12.35 -1.96 -1.01
N TRP A 246 13.21 -2.79 -0.41
CA TRP A 246 14.67 -2.69 -0.56
C TRP A 246 15.09 -2.79 -2.03
N PHE A 247 14.74 -3.88 -2.70
CA PHE A 247 15.15 -4.07 -4.10
C PHE A 247 14.47 -3.09 -5.06
N GLN A 248 13.21 -2.74 -4.83
CA GLN A 248 12.54 -1.69 -5.59
C GLN A 248 13.26 -0.34 -5.41
N GLY A 249 13.71 0.00 -4.20
CA GLY A 249 14.44 1.24 -3.94
C GLY A 249 15.75 1.31 -4.74
N LEU A 250 16.52 0.20 -4.74
CA LEU A 250 17.73 0.07 -5.56
C LEU A 250 17.46 0.25 -7.05
N LEU A 251 16.40 -0.38 -7.57
CA LEU A 251 16.05 -0.33 -8.99
C LEU A 251 15.51 1.04 -9.40
N THR A 252 14.70 1.68 -8.55
CA THR A 252 14.16 3.03 -8.78
C THR A 252 15.28 4.06 -8.84
N GLN A 253 16.23 4.01 -7.89
CA GLN A 253 17.40 4.90 -7.91
C GLN A 253 18.25 4.68 -9.17
N ALA A 254 18.42 3.43 -9.59
CA ALA A 254 19.09 3.08 -10.85
C ALA A 254 18.26 3.38 -12.12
N ARG A 255 17.07 3.98 -12.00
CA ARG A 255 16.11 4.29 -13.09
C ARG A 255 15.61 3.06 -13.88
N GLU A 256 15.69 1.87 -13.28
CA GLU A 256 15.26 0.58 -13.85
C GLU A 256 13.80 0.24 -13.49
N THR A 257 12.86 1.11 -13.86
CA THR A 257 11.45 1.00 -13.47
C THR A 257 10.71 -0.17 -14.15
N ARG A 258 11.21 -0.66 -15.29
CA ARG A 258 10.65 -1.83 -15.99
C ARG A 258 10.65 -3.09 -15.12
N ALA A 259 11.73 -3.29 -14.36
CA ALA A 259 11.86 -4.43 -13.46
C ALA A 259 10.78 -4.44 -12.36
N VAL A 260 10.33 -3.26 -11.92
CA VAL A 260 9.25 -3.13 -10.92
C VAL A 260 7.91 -3.55 -11.53
N GLY A 261 7.64 -3.16 -12.77
CA GLY A 261 6.43 -3.59 -13.50
C GLY A 261 6.38 -5.11 -13.72
N GLU A 262 7.49 -5.70 -14.19
CA GLU A 262 7.63 -7.17 -14.34
C GLU A 262 7.38 -7.90 -13.01
N ALA A 263 7.93 -7.37 -11.91
CA ALA A 263 7.77 -7.94 -10.58
C ALA A 263 6.28 -7.98 -10.14
N ILE A 264 5.52 -6.92 -10.41
CA ILE A 264 4.08 -6.88 -10.12
C ILE A 264 3.33 -7.92 -10.95
N LEU A 265 3.67 -8.07 -12.24
CA LEU A 265 3.04 -9.08 -13.09
C LEU A 265 3.32 -10.51 -12.58
N ILE A 266 4.57 -10.80 -12.21
CA ILE A 266 4.96 -12.08 -11.62
C ILE A 266 4.19 -12.35 -10.33
N PHE A 267 4.07 -11.36 -9.45
CA PHE A 267 3.25 -11.46 -8.26
C PHE A 267 1.80 -11.85 -8.59
N LEU A 268 1.15 -11.14 -9.52
CA LEU A 268 -0.23 -11.41 -9.91
C LEU A 268 -0.40 -12.80 -10.51
N LEU A 269 0.51 -13.23 -11.38
CA LEU A 269 0.44 -14.55 -12.03
C LEU A 269 0.68 -15.69 -11.04
N THR A 270 1.64 -15.53 -10.12
CA THR A 270 1.88 -16.51 -9.05
C THR A 270 0.68 -16.59 -8.12
N SER A 271 0.18 -15.46 -7.63
CA SER A 271 -1.00 -15.45 -6.75
C SER A 271 -2.23 -16.00 -7.44
N ALA A 272 -2.50 -15.64 -8.71
CA ALA A 272 -3.61 -16.18 -9.48
C ALA A 272 -3.50 -17.69 -9.67
N SER A 273 -2.31 -18.21 -9.97
CA SER A 273 -2.07 -19.65 -10.11
C SER A 273 -2.34 -20.40 -8.81
N VAL A 274 -1.84 -19.91 -7.67
CA VAL A 274 -2.09 -20.53 -6.35
C VAL A 274 -3.57 -20.51 -6.01
N LEU A 275 -4.25 -19.37 -6.23
CA LEU A 275 -5.69 -19.24 -6.00
C LEU A 275 -6.49 -20.19 -6.90
N ALA A 276 -6.13 -20.30 -8.19
CA ALA A 276 -6.81 -21.19 -9.13
C ALA A 276 -6.70 -22.66 -8.71
N VAL A 277 -5.50 -23.13 -8.36
CA VAL A 277 -5.28 -24.49 -7.85
C VAL A 277 -6.10 -24.75 -6.59
N ALA A 278 -6.13 -23.79 -5.66
CA ALA A 278 -6.89 -23.95 -4.43
C ALA A 278 -8.42 -23.95 -4.66
N ILE A 279 -8.93 -23.16 -5.61
CA ILE A 279 -10.35 -23.18 -6.00
C ILE A 279 -10.73 -24.55 -6.57
N LEU A 280 -9.86 -25.14 -7.40
CA LEU A 280 -10.08 -26.49 -7.95
C LEU A 280 -10.10 -27.57 -6.86
N GLN A 281 -9.30 -27.39 -5.80
CA GLN A 281 -9.29 -28.32 -4.67
C GLN A 281 -10.50 -28.14 -3.75
N GLY A 282 -10.92 -26.91 -3.47
CA GLY A 282 -12.12 -26.59 -2.70
C GLY A 282 -12.12 -27.03 -1.23
N ARG A 283 -10.96 -27.36 -0.64
CA ARG A 283 -10.86 -27.96 0.71
C ARG A 283 -10.58 -26.96 1.83
N THR A 284 -9.90 -25.86 1.51
CA THR A 284 -9.31 -24.97 2.53
C THR A 284 -10.09 -23.65 2.61
N PRO A 285 -10.33 -23.10 3.81
CA PRO A 285 -10.99 -21.80 3.95
C PRO A 285 -10.27 -20.68 3.19
N GLY A 286 -11.06 -19.78 2.60
CA GLY A 286 -10.54 -18.76 1.69
C GLY A 286 -9.45 -17.87 2.28
N ILE A 287 -9.53 -17.54 3.58
CA ILE A 287 -8.55 -16.66 4.25
C ILE A 287 -7.13 -17.22 4.22
N TYR A 288 -6.94 -18.51 4.50
CA TYR A 288 -5.61 -19.13 4.50
C TYR A 288 -5.05 -19.19 3.09
N VAL A 289 -5.89 -19.53 2.11
CA VAL A 289 -5.50 -19.60 0.71
C VAL A 289 -5.10 -18.22 0.19
N GLY A 290 -5.87 -17.18 0.51
CA GLY A 290 -5.57 -15.79 0.13
C GLY A 290 -4.24 -15.31 0.70
N LEU A 291 -3.96 -15.62 1.97
CA LEU A 291 -2.68 -15.30 2.61
C LEU A 291 -1.52 -16.10 2.01
N ALA A 292 -1.69 -17.40 1.81
CA ALA A 292 -0.67 -18.25 1.20
C ALA A 292 -0.35 -17.81 -0.23
N ALA A 293 -1.37 -17.48 -1.04
CA ALA A 293 -1.19 -16.96 -2.39
C ALA A 293 -0.47 -15.60 -2.40
N THR A 294 -0.75 -14.74 -1.42
CA THR A 294 -0.06 -13.44 -1.27
C THR A 294 1.40 -13.65 -0.86
N THR A 295 1.66 -14.53 0.11
CA THR A 295 3.01 -14.88 0.56
C THR A 295 3.84 -15.50 -0.56
N ALA A 296 3.27 -16.47 -1.30
CA ALA A 296 3.92 -17.10 -2.45
C ALA A 296 4.20 -16.07 -3.55
N GLY A 297 3.23 -15.22 -3.88
CA GLY A 297 3.43 -14.13 -4.84
C GLY A 297 4.56 -13.21 -4.41
N TYR A 298 4.61 -12.80 -3.14
CA TYR A 298 5.67 -11.93 -2.64
C TYR A 298 7.04 -12.59 -2.59
N LEU A 299 7.12 -13.89 -2.32
CA LEU A 299 8.36 -14.66 -2.40
C LEU A 299 8.92 -14.63 -3.82
N VAL A 300 8.12 -15.01 -4.82
CA VAL A 300 8.56 -15.06 -6.23
C VAL A 300 8.87 -13.66 -6.75
N GLN A 301 8.05 -12.66 -6.40
CA GLN A 301 8.31 -11.27 -6.73
C GLN A 301 9.62 -10.75 -6.11
N SER A 302 9.90 -11.09 -4.85
CA SER A 302 11.16 -10.72 -4.19
C SER A 302 12.36 -11.39 -4.86
N ALA A 303 12.24 -12.66 -5.25
CA ALA A 303 13.28 -13.38 -5.98
C ALA A 303 13.56 -12.73 -7.35
N TRP A 304 12.51 -12.32 -8.08
CA TRP A 304 12.66 -11.61 -9.34
C TRP A 304 13.36 -10.27 -9.18
N LEU A 305 12.95 -9.47 -8.19
CA LEU A 305 13.58 -8.18 -7.89
C LEU A 305 15.04 -8.35 -7.44
N ALA A 306 15.34 -9.40 -6.68
CA ALA A 306 16.71 -9.77 -6.32
C ALA A 306 17.54 -10.09 -7.56
N TYR A 307 17.00 -10.88 -8.49
CA TYR A 307 17.65 -11.20 -9.76
C TYR A 307 17.93 -9.94 -10.59
N ARG A 308 16.91 -9.12 -10.84
CA ARG A 308 17.01 -7.88 -11.64
C ARG A 308 17.92 -6.83 -11.02
N SER A 309 17.99 -6.75 -9.68
CA SER A 309 18.90 -5.83 -8.98
C SER A 309 20.36 -6.30 -8.94
N GLY A 310 20.68 -7.49 -9.47
CA GLY A 310 22.04 -8.04 -9.51
C GLY A 310 23.11 -7.07 -10.03
N PRO A 311 22.96 -6.48 -11.23
CA PRO A 311 23.92 -5.52 -11.78
C PRO A 311 24.08 -4.26 -10.93
N VAL A 312 22.98 -3.71 -10.41
CA VAL A 312 22.99 -2.53 -9.51
C VAL A 312 23.76 -2.85 -8.23
N ARG A 313 23.49 -4.01 -7.61
CA ARG A 313 24.17 -4.45 -6.39
C ARG A 313 25.67 -4.68 -6.61
N LYS A 314 26.08 -5.19 -7.76
CA LYS A 314 27.52 -5.35 -8.09
C LYS A 314 28.23 -3.99 -8.16
N ARG A 315 27.62 -3.00 -8.83
CA ARG A 315 28.16 -1.64 -8.91
C ARG A 315 28.28 -0.97 -7.55
N LEU A 316 27.24 -1.04 -6.72
CA LEU A 316 27.24 -0.44 -5.38
C LEU A 316 28.25 -1.10 -4.44
N ARG A 317 28.44 -2.42 -4.53
CA ARG A 317 29.49 -3.12 -3.77
C ARG A 317 30.89 -2.72 -4.19
N ALA A 318 31.13 -2.51 -5.49
CA ALA A 318 32.43 -2.04 -5.97
C ALA A 318 32.69 -0.60 -5.49
N ARG A 319 31.70 0.29 -5.61
CA ARG A 319 31.77 1.67 -5.09
C ARG A 319 32.13 1.71 -3.61
N ASP A 320 31.44 0.92 -2.79
CA ASP A 320 31.62 0.94 -1.33
C ASP A 320 32.82 0.12 -0.84
N ALA A 321 33.48 -0.64 -1.73
CA ALA A 321 34.71 -1.37 -1.43
C ALA A 321 35.98 -0.55 -1.67
N ASP A 322 35.92 0.51 -2.51
CA ASP A 322 37.03 1.42 -2.80
C ASP A 322 36.76 2.83 -2.22
N PRO A 323 37.25 3.16 -1.01
CA PRO A 323 37.01 4.45 -0.37
C PRO A 323 37.65 5.64 -1.11
N VAL A 324 38.55 5.39 -2.06
CA VAL A 324 39.40 6.39 -2.74
C VAL A 324 38.77 6.92 -4.04
N ALA A 325 37.71 6.28 -4.55
CA ALA A 325 37.06 6.65 -5.82
C ALA A 325 35.76 7.46 -5.66
N ALA A 326 35.48 8.01 -4.47
CA ALA A 326 34.35 8.91 -4.28
C ALA A 326 34.65 10.24 -5.03
N PRO A 327 33.75 10.72 -5.92
CA PRO A 327 33.95 12.02 -6.53
C PRO A 327 33.89 13.09 -5.43
N THR A 328 35.03 13.72 -5.16
CA THR A 328 35.11 14.97 -4.43
C THR A 328 34.47 16.06 -5.28
N GLY A 329 33.20 16.38 -5.04
CA GLY A 329 32.59 17.56 -5.65
C GLY A 329 31.10 17.70 -5.37
N PRO A 330 30.64 18.80 -4.76
CA PRO A 330 29.24 19.16 -4.77
C PRO A 330 28.88 19.68 -6.17
N SER A 331 27.99 19.00 -6.88
CA SER A 331 27.25 19.63 -7.97
C SER A 331 26.07 20.40 -7.35
N LEU A 332 26.26 21.72 -7.25
CA LEU A 332 25.21 22.72 -7.03
C LEU A 332 24.07 22.59 -8.06
#